data_AF-A0A7R9UCR0-F1
#
_entry.id   AF-A0A7R9UCR0-F1
#
_cell.length_a   1.000
_cell.length_b   1.000
_cell.length_c   1.000
_cell.angle_alpha   90.00
_cell.angle_beta   90.00
_cell.angle_gamma   90.00
#
_symmetry.space_group_name_H-M   'P 1'
#
loop_
_entity.id
_entity.type
_entity.pdbx_description
1 polymer ?
#
loop_
_entity_poly.entity_id
_entity_poly.type
_entity_poly.pdbx_seq_one_letter_code
_entity_poly.pdbx_strand_id
1 'polypeptide(L)'
;TKQALTAVHRAALAAMAWQLPGRVELLVLLCAFVAASVFVALTFSPDGPPPSYHVKFEATALLSSQYSGAEDLPAAARIEDEALEPLNVEKLAAVESSRGGNKEKIAFVVVVTKDGPVLDGAGVLREAIRRSCWADYGATAEGSTRYDYEYIAITNDEAVSPAMEDGLRRLRWKVDRRPLPVPVKDIEDPIYQEMVHKAGCCGAAEFLKLYAFALLEYKRVVLLDMDSFVMGCLDPLFDDNSTILFTYDMGMCKHCGRGPDEKVPPYQGGFFVVRPSQEHFDALAGIVRQGDFREPKTKRKGVGWAGTGIGWYWGGRTIQGIFPYYFSVVRPGVSKELDPCVYNNMVDNEACQTIAAAEVRNCHFTVCQKPWKCRAARWRYDAEHQLCRELHNKWFDARAEAAISLQLVDHDDVQSWAGTRTARQLACTEKGNYVPLLEVTR
;
A
#
# COMPACT_ATOMS: atom_id res chain seq x y z
N THR A 1 40.91 17.10 30.66
CA THR A 1 39.75 16.76 29.80
C THR A 1 38.40 16.90 30.50
N LYS A 2 38.13 16.15 31.60
CA LYS A 2 36.84 16.21 32.31
C LYS A 2 36.45 17.62 32.78
N GLN A 3 37.39 18.40 33.31
CA GLN A 3 37.14 19.79 33.74
C GLN A 3 36.85 20.74 32.57
N ALA A 4 37.51 20.56 31.42
CA ALA A 4 37.27 21.37 30.22
C ALA A 4 35.89 21.08 29.61
N LEU A 5 35.52 19.79 29.50
CA LEU A 5 34.18 19.36 29.09
C LEU A 5 33.08 19.88 30.03
N THR A 6 33.36 19.87 31.33
CA THR A 6 32.42 20.41 32.34
C THR A 6 32.25 21.93 32.20
N ALA A 7 33.33 22.65 31.89
CA ALA A 7 33.26 24.10 31.65
C ALA A 7 32.48 24.45 30.37
N VAL A 8 32.70 23.72 29.26
CA VAL A 8 31.94 23.90 28.01
C VAL A 8 30.47 23.56 28.20
N HIS A 9 30.15 22.47 28.90
CA HIS A 9 28.77 22.08 29.19
C HIS A 9 28.04 23.13 30.04
N ARG A 10 28.71 23.69 31.06
CA ARG A 10 28.15 24.77 31.89
C ARG A 10 27.93 26.06 31.08
N ALA A 11 28.84 26.40 30.17
CA ALA A 11 28.68 27.56 29.29
C ALA A 11 27.50 27.39 28.32
N ALA A 12 27.29 26.19 27.76
CA ALA A 12 26.16 25.89 26.90
C ALA A 12 24.82 25.98 27.63
N LEU A 13 24.73 25.44 28.86
CA LEU A 13 23.54 25.55 29.69
C LEU A 13 23.25 27.00 30.11
N ALA A 14 24.28 27.78 30.42
CA ALA A 14 24.13 29.21 30.73
C ALA A 14 23.63 30.02 29.51
N ALA A 15 24.11 29.69 28.31
CA ALA A 15 23.65 30.29 27.06
C ALA A 15 22.21 29.91 26.70
N MET A 16 21.76 28.69 27.06
CA MET A 16 20.37 28.25 26.88
C MET A 16 19.42 28.89 27.91
N ALA A 17 19.91 29.19 29.11
CA ALA A 17 19.12 29.86 30.16
C ALA A 17 18.91 31.36 29.88
N TRP A 18 19.78 31.98 29.09
CA TRP A 18 19.51 33.30 28.51
C TRP A 18 18.65 33.11 27.25
N GLN A 19 17.39 33.57 27.30
CA GLN A 19 16.49 33.59 26.14
C GLN A 19 17.03 34.53 25.06
N LEU A 20 18.01 34.08 24.29
CA LEU A 20 18.50 34.80 23.12
C LEU A 20 17.54 34.56 21.94
N PRO A 21 16.98 35.63 21.35
CA PRO A 21 16.05 35.50 20.25
C PRO A 21 16.81 35.31 18.93
N GLY A 22 17.05 34.05 18.53
CA GLY A 22 17.57 33.77 17.19
C GLY A 22 18.10 32.36 16.97
N ARG A 23 17.52 31.62 16.01
CA ARG A 23 17.90 30.23 15.65
C ARG A 23 19.33 30.11 15.08
N VAL A 24 19.94 31.21 14.64
CA VAL A 24 21.27 31.21 14.00
C VAL A 24 22.40 31.08 15.02
N GLU A 25 22.26 31.66 16.21
CA GLU A 25 23.31 31.65 17.25
C GLU A 25 23.44 30.29 17.93
N LEU A 26 22.32 29.57 18.11
CA LEU A 26 22.32 28.18 18.60
C LEU A 26 23.02 27.23 17.62
N LEU A 27 22.86 27.46 16.31
CA LEU A 27 23.52 26.65 15.28
C LEU A 27 25.03 26.90 15.27
N VAL A 28 25.47 28.16 15.47
CA VAL A 28 26.89 28.51 15.59
C VAL A 28 27.53 27.87 16.82
N LEU A 29 26.83 27.84 17.96
CA LEU A 29 27.31 27.19 19.19
C LEU A 29 27.39 25.66 19.04
N LEU A 30 26.42 25.03 18.37
CA LEU A 30 26.45 23.60 18.06
C LEU A 30 27.60 23.25 17.09
N CYS A 31 27.81 24.06 16.06
CA CYS A 31 28.93 23.89 15.13
C CYS A 31 30.28 24.07 15.85
N ALA A 32 30.41 25.03 16.75
CA ALA A 32 31.61 25.23 17.55
C ALA A 32 31.87 24.05 18.52
N PHE A 33 30.81 23.48 19.10
CA PHE A 33 30.91 22.30 19.97
C PHE A 33 31.36 21.04 19.21
N VAL A 34 30.81 20.82 18.01
CA VAL A 34 31.22 19.71 17.13
C VAL A 34 32.65 19.90 16.65
N ALA A 35 33.03 21.12 16.23
CA ALA A 35 34.38 21.43 15.79
C ALA A 35 35.41 21.25 16.92
N ALA A 36 35.11 21.68 18.15
CA ALA A 36 35.98 21.47 19.30
C ALA A 36 36.13 19.98 19.65
N SER A 37 35.06 19.20 19.53
CA SER A 37 35.07 17.75 19.77
C SER A 37 35.90 17.00 18.72
N VAL A 38 35.80 17.40 17.45
CA VAL A 38 36.61 16.84 16.35
C VAL A 38 38.07 17.27 16.47
N PHE A 39 38.36 18.52 16.83
CA PHE A 39 39.72 19.01 17.01
C PHE A 39 40.44 18.28 18.15
N VAL A 40 39.77 18.02 19.27
CA VAL A 40 40.31 17.23 20.39
C VAL A 40 40.55 15.78 19.99
N ALA A 41 39.71 15.19 19.14
CA ALA A 41 39.92 13.84 18.63
C ALA A 41 41.10 13.75 17.64
N LEU A 42 41.33 14.79 16.84
CA LEU A 42 42.39 14.82 15.82
C LEU A 42 43.78 15.21 16.38
N THR A 43 43.84 15.98 17.48
CA THR A 43 45.12 16.41 18.05
C THR A 43 45.79 15.38 18.96
N PHE A 44 45.12 14.28 19.30
CA PHE A 44 45.64 13.23 20.17
C PHE A 44 45.45 11.83 19.58
N SER A 45 46.12 11.53 18.46
CA SER A 45 46.67 10.19 18.20
C SER A 45 47.66 10.23 17.03
N PRO A 46 48.98 10.27 17.27
CA PRO A 46 49.93 10.01 16.20
C PRO A 46 50.01 8.50 15.88
N ASP A 47 49.82 7.61 16.87
CA ASP A 47 50.15 6.18 16.70
C ASP A 47 49.27 5.23 17.55
N GLY A 48 47.94 5.27 17.39
CA GLY A 48 47.08 4.25 18.00
C GLY A 48 45.61 4.28 17.53
N PRO A 49 44.92 3.12 17.47
CA PRO A 49 43.52 3.04 17.09
C PRO A 49 42.63 3.77 18.10
N PRO A 50 41.52 4.39 17.65
CA PRO A 50 40.71 5.27 18.49
C PRO A 50 40.05 4.50 19.64
N PRO A 51 40.04 5.03 20.87
CA PRO A 51 39.34 4.40 21.99
C PRO A 51 37.83 4.53 21.83
N SER A 52 37.09 3.44 22.12
CA SER A 52 35.63 3.45 22.20
C SER A 52 35.18 4.12 23.49
N TYR A 53 34.52 5.28 23.36
CA TYR A 53 33.86 5.93 24.50
C TYR A 53 32.38 5.53 24.56
N HIS A 54 32.00 4.80 25.60
CA HIS A 54 30.60 4.64 25.98
C HIS A 54 30.19 5.81 26.89
N VAL A 55 29.42 6.76 26.36
CA VAL A 55 28.77 7.80 27.16
C VAL A 55 27.41 7.24 27.61
N LYS A 56 27.27 6.89 28.89
CA LYS A 56 25.96 6.62 29.51
C LYS A 56 25.25 7.95 29.80
N PHE A 57 24.06 8.12 29.24
CA PHE A 57 23.13 9.18 29.63
C PHE A 57 22.26 8.68 30.79
N GLU A 58 22.43 9.27 31.97
CA GLU A 58 21.42 9.20 33.05
C GLU A 58 20.71 10.54 33.06
N ALA A 59 19.50 10.58 32.50
CA ALA A 59 18.65 11.75 32.45
C ALA A 59 17.31 11.43 33.13
N THR A 60 17.32 11.21 34.45
CA THR A 60 16.05 10.98 35.18
C THR A 60 16.01 11.45 36.63
N ALA A 61 16.84 12.41 37.08
CA ALA A 61 16.82 12.80 38.49
C ALA A 61 17.00 14.30 38.82
N LEU A 62 16.79 15.22 37.88
CA LEU A 62 17.02 16.66 38.14
C LEU A 62 15.91 17.62 37.71
N LEU A 63 14.72 17.12 37.36
CA LEU A 63 13.59 17.97 36.96
C LEU A 63 12.46 18.08 38.02
N SER A 64 12.56 17.43 39.19
CA SER A 64 11.48 17.49 40.20
C SER A 64 11.69 18.50 41.35
N SER A 65 12.76 19.31 41.35
CA SER A 65 13.03 20.22 42.49
C SER A 65 13.01 21.72 42.18
N GLN A 66 12.58 22.16 40.99
CA GLN A 66 12.58 23.60 40.63
C GLN A 66 11.24 24.22 40.21
N TYR A 67 10.11 23.51 40.33
CA TYR A 67 8.78 24.12 40.13
C TYR A 67 7.96 24.09 41.42
N SER A 68 8.24 25.04 42.30
CA SER A 68 7.30 25.50 43.34
C SER A 68 7.01 26.97 43.07
N GLY A 69 5.86 27.25 42.45
CA GLY A 69 5.44 28.61 42.11
C GLY A 69 4.85 28.73 40.72
N ALA A 70 3.66 28.16 40.52
CA ALA A 70 2.77 28.49 39.41
C ALA A 70 1.33 28.17 39.86
N GLU A 71 0.78 29.03 40.72
CA GLU A 71 -0.67 29.19 40.81
C GLU A 71 -1.11 29.95 39.54
N ASP A 72 -2.28 29.59 39.01
CA ASP A 72 -2.93 30.11 37.79
C ASP A 72 -2.51 29.51 36.44
N LEU A 73 -2.92 28.25 36.21
CA LEU A 73 -3.21 27.72 34.88
C LEU A 73 -4.61 27.09 34.85
N PRO A 74 -5.40 27.27 33.76
CA PRO A 74 -6.80 26.86 33.67
C PRO A 74 -6.97 25.32 33.65
N ALA A 75 -8.09 24.85 34.21
CA ALA A 75 -8.40 23.47 34.59
C ALA A 75 -8.47 22.41 33.46
N ALA A 76 -7.95 22.68 32.27
CA ALA A 76 -8.05 21.79 31.10
C ALA A 76 -6.78 20.98 30.79
N ALA A 77 -5.78 20.96 31.68
CA ALA A 77 -4.50 20.28 31.42
C ALA A 77 -4.00 19.44 32.62
N ARG A 78 -4.90 18.76 33.33
CA ARG A 78 -4.56 17.66 34.24
C ARG A 78 -5.01 16.35 33.60
N ILE A 79 -4.10 15.69 32.91
CA ILE A 79 -4.22 14.26 32.63
C ILE A 79 -3.59 13.59 33.84
N GLU A 80 -4.42 13.18 34.79
CA GLU A 80 -4.00 12.23 35.81
C GLU A 80 -3.79 10.88 35.13
N ASP A 81 -2.77 10.14 35.57
CA ASP A 81 -2.56 8.73 35.23
C ASP A 81 -3.80 7.94 35.70
N GLU A 82 -4.84 7.91 34.86
CA GLU A 82 -5.96 7.00 35.01
C GLU A 82 -5.41 5.59 34.74
N ALA A 83 -5.27 4.82 35.82
CA ALA A 83 -5.01 3.40 35.74
C ALA A 83 -5.96 2.78 34.73
N LEU A 84 -5.40 2.17 33.68
CA LEU A 84 -6.14 1.40 32.67
C LEU A 84 -7.07 0.43 33.40
N GLU A 85 -8.37 0.73 33.44
CA GLU A 85 -9.35 -0.19 33.97
C GLU A 85 -9.25 -1.51 33.18
N PRO A 86 -9.27 -2.66 33.86
CA PRO A 86 -9.24 -3.95 33.19
C PRO A 86 -10.40 -4.02 32.19
N LEU A 87 -10.07 -4.45 30.97
CA LEU A 87 -11.00 -4.57 29.85
C LEU A 87 -12.29 -5.28 30.30
N ASN A 88 -13.38 -4.53 30.40
CA ASN A 88 -14.67 -5.10 30.78
C ASN A 88 -15.27 -5.83 29.57
N VAL A 89 -15.02 -7.14 29.52
CA VAL A 89 -15.47 -8.05 28.45
C VAL A 89 -17.00 -8.03 28.27
N GLU A 90 -17.77 -7.81 29.34
CA GLU A 90 -19.23 -7.71 29.26
C GLU A 90 -19.69 -6.42 28.58
N LYS A 91 -18.93 -5.33 28.75
CA LYS A 91 -19.20 -4.03 28.09
C LYS A 91 -18.90 -4.09 26.60
N LEU A 92 -17.87 -4.84 26.19
CA LEU A 92 -17.56 -5.11 24.78
C LEU A 92 -18.66 -5.95 24.12
N ALA A 93 -19.11 -7.02 24.77
CA ALA A 93 -20.20 -7.86 24.29
C ALA A 93 -21.54 -7.10 24.15
N ALA A 94 -21.82 -6.16 25.07
CA ALA A 94 -22.99 -5.29 24.98
C ALA A 94 -22.91 -4.27 23.82
N VAL A 95 -21.71 -3.74 23.53
CA VAL A 95 -21.48 -2.88 22.35
C VAL A 95 -21.63 -3.67 21.05
N GLU A 96 -21.16 -4.91 20.99
CA GLU A 96 -21.36 -5.80 19.84
C GLU A 96 -22.83 -6.18 19.63
N SER A 97 -23.57 -6.48 20.70
CA SER A 97 -25.01 -6.78 20.64
C SER A 97 -25.87 -5.58 20.22
N SER A 98 -25.49 -4.36 20.61
CA SER A 98 -26.19 -3.13 20.21
C SER A 98 -25.88 -2.67 18.77
N ARG A 99 -24.86 -3.24 18.14
CA ARG A 99 -24.46 -2.97 16.74
C ARG A 99 -25.19 -3.82 15.70
N GLY A 100 -26.29 -4.49 16.07
CA GLY A 100 -27.09 -5.40 15.22
C GLY A 100 -27.80 -4.79 13.99
N GLY A 101 -27.33 -3.66 13.46
CA GLY A 101 -27.70 -3.23 12.11
C GLY A 101 -26.90 -4.03 11.08
N ASN A 102 -27.56 -4.56 10.04
CA ASN A 102 -26.86 -5.18 8.91
C ASN A 102 -25.94 -4.15 8.25
N LYS A 103 -24.64 -4.18 8.58
CA LYS A 103 -23.63 -3.37 7.89
C LYS A 103 -23.65 -3.73 6.41
N GLU A 104 -23.54 -2.72 5.55
CA GLU A 104 -23.39 -2.95 4.12
C GLU A 104 -22.08 -3.70 3.85
N LYS A 105 -22.08 -4.57 2.84
CA LYS A 105 -20.93 -5.42 2.50
C LYS A 105 -20.04 -4.77 1.44
N ILE A 106 -18.73 -4.82 1.65
CA ILE A 106 -17.69 -4.46 0.67
C ILE A 106 -16.89 -5.71 0.33
N ALA A 107 -16.70 -5.99 -0.95
CA ALA A 107 -15.79 -7.04 -1.39
C ALA A 107 -14.43 -6.45 -1.76
N PHE A 108 -13.36 -7.00 -1.20
CA PHE A 108 -12.01 -6.84 -1.71
C PHE A 108 -11.70 -8.02 -2.63
N VAL A 109 -11.50 -7.72 -3.92
CA VAL A 109 -11.34 -8.70 -4.99
C VAL A 109 -9.91 -8.69 -5.51
N VAL A 110 -9.32 -9.87 -5.60
CA VAL A 110 -8.10 -10.12 -6.39
C VAL A 110 -8.44 -11.08 -7.53
N VAL A 111 -7.75 -10.95 -8.66
CA VAL A 111 -7.83 -11.90 -9.76
C VAL A 111 -6.55 -12.73 -9.83
N VAL A 112 -6.69 -14.06 -9.77
CA VAL A 112 -5.57 -14.99 -9.80
C VAL A 112 -5.62 -15.76 -11.12
N THR A 113 -4.69 -15.43 -12.02
CA THR A 113 -4.66 -15.97 -13.39
C THR A 113 -3.56 -17.01 -13.63
N LYS A 114 -2.73 -17.27 -12.61
CA LYS A 114 -1.69 -18.32 -12.63
C LYS A 114 -1.15 -18.63 -11.24
N ASP A 115 -0.55 -19.80 -11.11
CA ASP A 115 0.27 -20.16 -9.97
C ASP A 115 1.51 -19.26 -9.83
N GLY A 116 2.00 -19.11 -8.60
CA GLY A 116 3.24 -18.39 -8.32
C GLY A 116 3.35 -17.85 -6.89
N PRO A 117 4.34 -16.99 -6.61
CA PRO A 117 4.56 -16.40 -5.28
C PRO A 117 3.51 -15.34 -4.90
N VAL A 118 2.36 -15.36 -5.56
CA VAL A 118 1.27 -14.40 -5.39
C VAL A 118 0.45 -14.66 -4.12
N LEU A 119 0.53 -15.87 -3.54
CA LEU A 119 -0.10 -16.21 -2.26
C LEU A 119 0.38 -15.31 -1.13
N ASP A 120 1.67 -15.02 -1.06
CA ASP A 120 2.19 -14.08 -0.07
C ASP A 120 1.62 -12.68 -0.27
N GLY A 121 1.53 -12.22 -1.52
CA GLY A 121 0.84 -10.98 -1.86
C GLY A 121 -0.60 -10.97 -1.34
N ALA A 122 -1.36 -12.04 -1.56
CA ALA A 122 -2.73 -12.17 -1.09
C ALA A 122 -2.86 -12.19 0.44
N GLY A 123 -1.96 -12.90 1.15
CA GLY A 123 -1.96 -12.95 2.61
C GLY A 123 -1.62 -11.59 3.22
N VAL A 124 -0.58 -10.92 2.72
CA VAL A 124 -0.19 -9.59 3.16
C VAL A 124 -1.24 -8.55 2.84
N LEU A 125 -1.81 -8.57 1.63
CA LEU A 125 -2.85 -7.64 1.23
C LEU A 125 -4.09 -7.75 2.11
N ARG A 126 -4.53 -8.98 2.41
CA ARG A 126 -5.66 -9.20 3.33
C ARG A 126 -5.39 -8.60 4.70
N GLU A 127 -4.21 -8.88 5.27
CA GLU A 127 -3.84 -8.35 6.58
C GLU A 127 -3.75 -6.81 6.56
N ALA A 128 -3.17 -6.25 5.51
CA ALA A 128 -3.08 -4.81 5.28
C ALA A 128 -4.47 -4.15 5.26
N ILE A 129 -5.43 -4.73 4.54
CA ILE A 129 -6.83 -4.27 4.50
C ILE A 129 -7.45 -4.36 5.90
N ARG A 130 -7.30 -5.50 6.58
CA ARG A 130 -7.89 -5.76 7.90
C ARG A 130 -7.49 -4.69 8.92
N ARG A 131 -6.22 -4.25 8.89
CA ARG A 131 -5.68 -3.25 9.81
C ARG A 131 -5.80 -1.80 9.33
N SER A 132 -6.11 -1.59 8.06
CA SER A 132 -6.01 -0.28 7.38
C SER A 132 -6.78 0.84 8.08
N CYS A 133 -7.88 0.51 8.77
CA CYS A 133 -8.74 1.48 9.44
C CYS A 133 -8.48 1.62 10.95
N TRP A 134 -7.54 0.88 11.53
CA TRP A 134 -7.27 0.96 12.97
C TRP A 134 -6.69 2.30 13.41
N ALA A 135 -5.82 2.90 12.60
CA ALA A 135 -5.25 4.21 12.93
C ALA A 135 -6.32 5.32 12.86
N ASP A 136 -7.25 5.22 11.91
CA ASP A 136 -8.28 6.24 11.66
C ASP A 136 -9.45 6.14 12.67
N TYR A 137 -9.73 4.95 13.21
CA TYR A 137 -10.86 4.71 14.12
C TYR A 137 -10.47 4.25 15.54
N GLY A 138 -9.18 4.08 15.83
CA GLY A 138 -8.66 3.58 17.10
C GLY A 138 -8.50 2.05 17.14
N ALA A 139 -7.45 1.59 17.83
CA ALA A 139 -7.03 0.18 17.91
C ALA A 139 -7.94 -0.72 18.76
N THR A 140 -8.85 -0.14 19.56
CA THR A 140 -9.67 -0.88 20.54
C THR A 140 -10.92 -1.54 19.96
N ALA A 141 -11.14 -1.44 18.65
CA ALA A 141 -12.30 -2.02 18.00
C ALA A 141 -11.87 -2.92 16.83
N GLU A 142 -11.57 -4.19 17.15
CA GLU A 142 -11.95 -5.26 16.23
C GLU A 142 -13.42 -5.01 15.85
N GLY A 143 -13.67 -4.62 14.59
CA GLY A 143 -15.00 -4.19 14.10
C GLY A 143 -15.23 -2.68 13.95
N SER A 144 -14.20 -1.83 13.97
CA SER A 144 -14.33 -0.36 13.77
C SER A 144 -14.65 0.09 12.35
N THR A 145 -14.56 -0.78 11.35
CA THR A 145 -14.95 -0.43 9.97
C THR A 145 -16.44 -0.14 9.91
N ARG A 146 -16.84 0.84 9.09
CA ARG A 146 -18.26 1.15 8.87
C ARG A 146 -19.00 0.04 8.12
N TYR A 147 -18.23 -0.86 7.49
CA TYR A 147 -18.71 -1.90 6.61
C TYR A 147 -18.27 -3.30 7.05
N ASP A 148 -18.99 -4.31 6.54
CA ASP A 148 -18.57 -5.70 6.60
C ASP A 148 -17.69 -6.02 5.37
N TYR A 149 -16.49 -6.56 5.59
CA TYR A 149 -15.51 -6.81 4.54
C TYR A 149 -15.44 -8.29 4.20
N GLU A 150 -15.56 -8.62 2.92
CA GLU A 150 -15.29 -9.96 2.40
C GLU A 150 -14.09 -9.94 1.44
N TYR A 151 -13.31 -11.01 1.45
CA TYR A 151 -12.12 -11.18 0.61
C TYR A 151 -12.38 -12.24 -0.43
N ILE A 152 -12.39 -11.88 -1.71
CA ILE A 152 -12.76 -12.76 -2.82
C ILE A 152 -11.59 -12.90 -3.79
N ALA A 153 -11.18 -14.13 -4.07
CA ALA A 153 -10.20 -14.42 -5.09
C ALA A 153 -10.91 -15.02 -6.30
N ILE A 154 -11.04 -14.23 -7.37
CA ILE A 154 -11.63 -14.69 -8.63
C ILE A 154 -10.55 -15.42 -9.42
N THR A 155 -10.86 -16.65 -9.83
CA THR A 155 -9.97 -17.49 -10.64
C THR A 155 -10.73 -18.03 -11.84
N ASN A 156 -10.04 -18.62 -12.82
CA ASN A 156 -10.69 -19.47 -13.81
C ASN A 156 -10.20 -20.92 -13.68
N ASP A 157 -10.97 -21.85 -14.23
CA ASP A 157 -10.74 -23.30 -14.07
C ASP A 157 -9.39 -23.77 -14.63
N GLU A 158 -8.76 -22.99 -15.52
CA GLU A 158 -7.51 -23.34 -16.20
C GLU A 158 -6.28 -22.65 -15.60
N ALA A 159 -6.45 -21.61 -14.79
CA ALA A 159 -5.36 -20.75 -14.33
C ALA A 159 -4.58 -21.30 -13.16
N VAL A 160 -5.29 -21.87 -12.17
CA VAL A 160 -4.73 -22.12 -10.84
C VAL A 160 -4.78 -23.59 -10.49
N SER A 161 -3.70 -24.10 -9.89
CA SER A 161 -3.69 -25.46 -9.38
C SER A 161 -4.57 -25.60 -8.12
N PRO A 162 -5.01 -26.83 -7.78
CA PRO A 162 -5.67 -27.08 -6.51
C PRO A 162 -4.86 -26.62 -5.29
N ALA A 163 -3.52 -26.66 -5.36
CA ALA A 163 -2.65 -26.20 -4.28
C ALA A 163 -2.68 -24.67 -4.11
N MET A 164 -2.74 -23.92 -5.21
CA MET A 164 -2.92 -22.46 -5.17
C MET A 164 -4.27 -22.09 -4.53
N GLU A 165 -5.34 -22.78 -4.88
CA GLU A 165 -6.65 -22.54 -4.26
C GLU A 165 -6.71 -22.91 -2.79
N ASP A 166 -6.13 -24.04 -2.40
CA ASP A 166 -6.00 -24.40 -0.99
C ASP A 166 -5.23 -23.32 -0.22
N GLY A 167 -4.14 -22.82 -0.81
CA GLY A 167 -3.39 -21.69 -0.29
C GLY A 167 -4.27 -20.46 -0.07
N LEU A 168 -5.05 -20.04 -1.05
CA LEU A 168 -5.98 -18.91 -0.93
C LEU A 168 -7.01 -19.13 0.18
N ARG A 169 -7.58 -20.33 0.30
CA ARG A 169 -8.54 -20.67 1.36
C ARG A 169 -7.90 -20.65 2.74
N ARG A 170 -6.68 -21.15 2.89
CA ARG A 170 -5.88 -21.06 4.14
C ARG A 170 -5.60 -19.62 4.52
N LEU A 171 -5.40 -18.74 3.54
CA LEU A 171 -5.29 -17.29 3.72
C LEU A 171 -6.65 -16.59 3.91
N ARG A 172 -7.74 -17.35 4.10
CA ARG A 172 -9.12 -16.87 4.34
C ARG A 172 -9.72 -16.05 3.18
N TRP A 173 -9.31 -16.33 1.96
CA TRP A 173 -9.99 -15.84 0.76
C TRP A 173 -11.12 -16.78 0.34
N LYS A 174 -12.28 -16.21 -0.01
CA LYS A 174 -13.35 -16.92 -0.71
C LYS A 174 -12.92 -17.08 -2.17
N VAL A 175 -12.53 -18.29 -2.56
CA VAL A 175 -12.19 -18.61 -3.95
C VAL A 175 -13.49 -18.72 -4.76
N ASP A 176 -13.63 -17.86 -5.76
CA ASP A 176 -14.76 -17.80 -6.69
C ASP A 176 -14.27 -18.16 -8.11
N ARG A 177 -14.55 -19.39 -8.53
CA ARG A 177 -14.19 -19.87 -9.87
C ARG A 177 -15.20 -19.36 -10.89
N ARG A 178 -14.71 -18.67 -11.91
CA ARG A 178 -15.55 -18.12 -12.99
C ARG A 178 -14.94 -18.43 -14.37
N PRO A 179 -15.77 -18.72 -15.38
CA PRO A 179 -15.30 -18.74 -16.76
C PRO A 179 -14.91 -17.32 -17.20
N LEU A 180 -14.18 -17.18 -18.31
CA LEU A 180 -14.01 -15.86 -18.93
C LEU A 180 -15.40 -15.24 -19.23
N PRO A 181 -15.63 -13.93 -18.96
CA PRO A 181 -16.90 -13.28 -19.30
C PRO A 181 -17.23 -13.39 -20.80
N VAL A 182 -16.19 -13.44 -21.62
CA VAL A 182 -16.25 -13.74 -23.05
C VAL A 182 -15.17 -14.78 -23.34
N PRO A 183 -15.53 -16.04 -23.64
CA PRO A 183 -14.57 -17.01 -24.15
C PRO A 183 -13.86 -16.44 -25.39
N VAL A 184 -12.54 -16.63 -25.51
CA VAL A 184 -11.77 -16.00 -26.60
C VAL A 184 -12.29 -16.39 -27.98
N LYS A 185 -12.73 -17.65 -28.13
CA LYS A 185 -13.35 -18.16 -29.36
C LYS A 185 -14.65 -17.45 -29.77
N ASP A 186 -15.32 -16.78 -28.82
CA ASP A 186 -16.58 -16.06 -29.04
C ASP A 186 -16.35 -14.57 -29.38
N ILE A 187 -15.09 -14.12 -29.43
CA ILE A 187 -14.73 -12.78 -29.92
C ILE A 187 -14.94 -12.74 -31.44
N GLU A 188 -15.70 -11.75 -31.90
CA GLU A 188 -16.16 -11.63 -33.29
C GLU A 188 -15.06 -11.14 -34.25
N ASP A 189 -14.20 -10.22 -33.81
CA ASP A 189 -13.05 -9.77 -34.60
C ASP A 189 -11.91 -10.81 -34.52
N PRO A 190 -11.59 -11.52 -35.63
CA PRO A 190 -10.57 -12.56 -35.63
C PRO A 190 -9.16 -12.01 -35.40
N ILE A 191 -8.89 -10.75 -35.78
CA ILE A 191 -7.60 -10.11 -35.54
C ILE A 191 -7.44 -9.87 -34.04
N TYR A 192 -8.46 -9.29 -33.40
CA TYR A 192 -8.41 -9.05 -31.96
C TYR A 192 -8.41 -10.36 -31.14
N GLN A 193 -9.16 -11.36 -31.57
CA GLN A 193 -9.13 -12.70 -31.00
C GLN A 193 -7.70 -13.30 -30.99
N GLU A 194 -6.91 -13.15 -32.05
CA GLU A 194 -5.52 -13.61 -32.04
C GLU A 194 -4.63 -12.78 -31.10
N MET A 195 -4.87 -11.46 -31.06
CA MET A 195 -4.06 -10.52 -30.27
C MET A 195 -4.26 -10.65 -28.77
N VAL A 196 -5.49 -10.90 -28.31
CA VAL A 196 -5.86 -10.81 -26.90
C VAL A 196 -5.11 -11.83 -26.03
N HIS A 197 -4.73 -12.98 -26.58
CA HIS A 197 -3.91 -13.98 -25.88
C HIS A 197 -2.55 -13.45 -25.44
N LYS A 198 -1.97 -12.50 -26.20
CA LYS A 198 -0.64 -11.93 -25.95
C LYS A 198 -0.72 -10.55 -25.28
N ALA A 199 -1.91 -10.11 -24.90
CA ALA A 199 -2.12 -8.77 -24.36
C ALA A 199 -1.69 -8.67 -22.88
N GLY A 200 -0.82 -7.72 -22.57
CA GLY A 200 -0.44 -7.42 -21.19
C GLY A 200 0.26 -8.58 -20.47
N CYS A 201 0.03 -8.70 -19.16
CA CYS A 201 0.63 -9.77 -18.33
C CYS A 201 -0.08 -11.12 -18.46
N CYS A 202 -1.36 -11.07 -18.84
CA CYS A 202 -2.34 -12.08 -18.45
C CYS A 202 -3.38 -12.37 -19.55
N GLY A 203 -3.26 -11.70 -20.71
CA GLY A 203 -4.11 -11.92 -21.88
C GLY A 203 -5.60 -11.73 -21.58
N ALA A 204 -6.44 -12.62 -22.13
CA ALA A 204 -7.88 -12.60 -21.91
C ALA A 204 -8.29 -12.86 -20.45
N ALA A 205 -7.44 -13.51 -19.64
CA ALA A 205 -7.74 -13.76 -18.22
C ALA A 205 -7.82 -12.45 -17.42
N GLU A 206 -7.25 -11.35 -17.94
CA GLU A 206 -7.42 -10.02 -17.36
C GLU A 206 -8.90 -9.59 -17.34
N PHE A 207 -9.75 -10.12 -18.23
CA PHE A 207 -11.19 -9.82 -18.24
C PHE A 207 -11.96 -10.46 -17.09
N LEU A 208 -11.39 -11.38 -16.31
CA LEU A 208 -12.01 -11.82 -15.06
C LEU A 208 -12.28 -10.64 -14.11
N LYS A 209 -11.52 -9.55 -14.23
CA LYS A 209 -11.74 -8.31 -13.48
C LYS A 209 -13.11 -7.67 -13.76
N LEU A 210 -13.76 -7.99 -14.89
CA LEU A 210 -15.12 -7.51 -15.19
C LEU A 210 -16.15 -8.04 -14.18
N TYR A 211 -15.93 -9.22 -13.57
CA TYR A 211 -16.87 -9.77 -12.59
C TYR A 211 -17.06 -8.89 -11.35
N ALA A 212 -16.19 -7.91 -11.09
CA ALA A 212 -16.46 -6.88 -10.08
C ALA A 212 -17.80 -6.17 -10.29
N PHE A 213 -18.27 -6.04 -11.54
CA PHE A 213 -19.59 -5.48 -11.84
C PHE A 213 -20.74 -6.47 -11.60
N ALA A 214 -20.49 -7.77 -11.56
CA ALA A 214 -21.50 -8.82 -11.40
C ALA A 214 -21.71 -9.28 -9.95
N LEU A 215 -20.93 -8.76 -8.99
CA LEU A 215 -21.04 -9.05 -7.56
C LEU A 215 -22.12 -8.18 -6.91
N LEU A 216 -23.38 -8.37 -7.33
CA LEU A 216 -24.51 -7.48 -7.02
C LEU A 216 -24.91 -7.44 -5.53
N GLU A 217 -24.44 -8.38 -4.72
CA GLU A 217 -24.71 -8.45 -3.29
C GLU A 217 -23.86 -7.49 -2.44
N TYR A 218 -22.87 -6.81 -3.05
CA TYR A 218 -21.98 -5.87 -2.38
C TYR A 218 -22.31 -4.42 -2.75
N LYS A 219 -22.16 -3.49 -1.79
CA LYS A 219 -22.29 -2.05 -2.03
C LYS A 219 -21.19 -1.55 -2.98
N ARG A 220 -19.96 -1.98 -2.70
CA ARG A 220 -18.75 -1.68 -3.50
C ARG A 220 -17.87 -2.91 -3.60
N VAL A 221 -17.10 -2.97 -4.69
CA VAL A 221 -16.06 -3.95 -4.93
C VAL A 221 -14.74 -3.21 -5.14
N VAL A 222 -13.74 -3.48 -4.32
CA VAL A 222 -12.38 -2.95 -4.45
C VAL A 222 -11.54 -3.99 -5.17
N LEU A 223 -11.19 -3.73 -6.42
CA LEU A 223 -10.35 -4.61 -7.22
C LEU A 223 -8.89 -4.20 -7.05
N LEU A 224 -8.07 -5.14 -6.58
CA LEU A 224 -6.65 -4.93 -6.32
C LEU A 224 -5.82 -6.02 -7.02
N ASP A 225 -4.68 -5.63 -7.60
CA ASP A 225 -3.66 -6.61 -7.94
C ASP A 225 -2.98 -7.12 -6.66
N MET A 226 -2.51 -8.37 -6.67
CA MET A 226 -1.85 -8.99 -5.50
C MET A 226 -0.48 -8.39 -5.16
N ASP A 227 0.07 -7.52 -6.02
CA ASP A 227 1.22 -6.68 -5.72
C ASP A 227 0.82 -5.27 -5.27
N SER A 228 -0.39 -5.10 -4.74
CA SER A 228 -0.84 -3.90 -4.03
C SER A 228 -0.69 -4.04 -2.51
N PHE A 229 -0.74 -2.91 -1.80
CA PHE A 229 -0.71 -2.88 -0.34
C PHE A 229 -1.49 -1.68 0.21
N VAL A 230 -2.53 -1.98 0.99
CA VAL A 230 -3.38 -0.98 1.63
C VAL A 230 -2.71 -0.46 2.90
N MET A 231 -2.40 0.82 2.90
CA MET A 231 -1.68 1.50 3.98
C MET A 231 -2.60 2.23 4.96
N GLY A 232 -3.78 2.64 4.50
CA GLY A 232 -4.74 3.38 5.31
C GLY A 232 -6.17 3.12 4.88
N CYS A 233 -7.13 3.60 5.67
CA CYS A 233 -8.54 3.24 5.48
C CYS A 233 -9.08 3.70 4.12
N LEU A 234 -9.80 2.81 3.45
CA LEU A 234 -10.47 3.08 2.17
C LEU A 234 -11.97 3.35 2.34
N ASP A 235 -12.51 3.28 3.55
CA ASP A 235 -13.93 3.55 3.87
C ASP A 235 -14.49 4.81 3.20
N PRO A 236 -13.78 5.96 3.14
CA PRO A 236 -14.32 7.16 2.52
C PRO A 236 -14.68 6.98 1.04
N LEU A 237 -14.05 6.03 0.34
CA LEU A 237 -14.32 5.75 -1.07
C LEU A 237 -15.67 5.06 -1.29
N PHE A 238 -16.21 4.38 -0.27
CA PHE A 238 -17.39 3.53 -0.43
C PHE A 238 -18.72 4.31 -0.44
N ASP A 239 -18.68 5.58 -0.03
CA ASP A 239 -19.83 6.49 -0.06
C ASP A 239 -19.89 7.37 -1.32
N ASP A 240 -18.85 7.36 -2.17
CA ASP A 240 -18.88 8.09 -3.43
C ASP A 240 -19.94 7.49 -4.36
N ASN A 241 -20.74 8.30 -5.07
CA ASN A 241 -21.83 7.82 -5.92
C ASN A 241 -21.41 7.35 -7.32
N SER A 242 -20.14 7.52 -7.70
CA SER A 242 -19.63 7.12 -9.00
C SER A 242 -19.75 5.60 -9.20
N THR A 243 -19.91 5.18 -10.44
CA THR A 243 -19.90 3.75 -10.81
C THR A 243 -18.50 3.17 -10.68
N ILE A 244 -17.46 3.93 -11.03
CA ILE A 244 -16.08 3.48 -10.90
C ILE A 244 -15.19 4.63 -10.40
N LEU A 245 -14.37 4.32 -9.40
CA LEU A 245 -13.24 5.13 -8.99
C LEU A 245 -11.98 4.47 -9.52
N PHE A 246 -11.10 5.26 -10.12
CA PHE A 246 -9.90 4.77 -10.79
C PHE A 246 -8.76 5.76 -10.62
N THR A 247 -7.55 5.36 -10.99
CA THR A 247 -6.42 6.28 -11.18
C THR A 247 -5.90 6.16 -12.60
N TYR A 248 -5.40 7.24 -13.19
CA TYR A 248 -4.68 7.13 -14.46
C TYR A 248 -3.27 6.54 -14.24
N ASP A 249 -2.78 5.80 -15.23
CA ASP A 249 -1.38 5.38 -15.34
C ASP A 249 -0.63 6.37 -16.24
N MET A 250 -0.11 7.43 -15.60
CA MET A 250 0.61 8.48 -16.30
C MET A 250 1.99 8.02 -16.78
N GLY A 251 2.60 7.03 -16.13
CA GLY A 251 3.86 6.42 -16.59
C GLY A 251 3.74 5.70 -17.93
N MET A 252 2.57 5.11 -18.22
CA MET A 252 2.28 4.46 -19.50
C MET A 252 1.83 5.44 -20.60
N CYS A 253 1.49 6.65 -20.21
CA CYS A 253 1.00 7.72 -21.06
C CYS A 253 2.14 8.53 -21.73
N LYS A 254 2.96 7.88 -22.58
CA LYS A 254 4.06 8.58 -23.30
C LYS A 254 3.57 9.66 -24.27
N HIS A 255 2.33 9.56 -24.72
CA HIS A 255 1.77 10.39 -25.79
C HIS A 255 0.45 11.08 -25.44
N CYS A 256 -0.24 10.74 -24.35
CA CYS A 256 -1.49 11.43 -24.03
C CYS A 256 -1.25 12.91 -23.70
N GLY A 257 -2.17 13.75 -24.15
CA GLY A 257 -2.05 15.21 -24.11
C GLY A 257 -1.09 15.82 -25.14
N ARG A 258 -0.35 15.02 -25.94
CA ARG A 258 0.59 15.55 -26.96
C ARG A 258 -0.03 15.78 -28.34
N GLY A 259 -1.33 15.55 -28.50
CA GLY A 259 -2.02 15.82 -29.75
C GLY A 259 -3.55 15.84 -29.61
N PRO A 260 -4.26 16.39 -30.60
CA PRO A 260 -5.73 16.47 -30.61
C PRO A 260 -6.42 15.10 -30.61
N ASP A 261 -5.68 14.03 -30.94
CA ASP A 261 -6.21 12.69 -31.18
C ASP A 261 -6.07 11.73 -29.98
N GLU A 262 -5.33 12.08 -28.91
CA GLU A 262 -5.09 11.19 -27.76
C GLU A 262 -5.71 11.76 -26.49
N LYS A 263 -6.99 11.40 -26.28
CA LYS A 263 -7.89 12.13 -25.37
C LYS A 263 -7.88 11.62 -23.92
N VAL A 264 -7.59 10.34 -23.69
CA VAL A 264 -7.79 9.70 -22.36
C VAL A 264 -6.61 8.81 -22.01
N PRO A 265 -5.89 9.08 -20.89
CA PRO A 265 -4.81 8.22 -20.43
C PRO A 265 -5.29 6.80 -20.05
N PRO A 266 -4.37 5.83 -19.96
CA PRO A 266 -4.68 4.50 -19.46
C PRO A 266 -5.24 4.55 -18.05
N TYR A 267 -6.26 3.73 -17.76
CA TYR A 267 -6.60 3.45 -16.37
C TYR A 267 -5.57 2.47 -15.83
N GLN A 268 -5.14 2.68 -14.59
CA GLN A 268 -4.22 1.78 -13.92
C GLN A 268 -4.97 0.48 -13.55
N GLY A 269 -4.53 -0.66 -14.09
CA GLY A 269 -5.26 -1.92 -14.05
C GLY A 269 -5.30 -2.66 -12.71
N GLY A 270 -4.50 -2.24 -11.74
CA GLY A 270 -4.34 -2.88 -10.43
C GLY A 270 -5.14 -2.23 -9.30
N PHE A 271 -5.88 -1.15 -9.56
CA PHE A 271 -6.74 -0.53 -8.55
C PHE A 271 -8.04 0.01 -9.16
N PHE A 272 -9.18 -0.50 -8.69
CA PHE A 272 -10.50 0.10 -8.95
C PHE A 272 -11.39 -0.01 -7.73
N VAL A 273 -12.29 0.96 -7.55
CA VAL A 273 -13.45 0.81 -6.66
C VAL A 273 -14.71 0.88 -7.51
N VAL A 274 -15.44 -0.22 -7.57
CA VAL A 274 -16.58 -0.42 -8.48
C VAL A 274 -17.88 -0.47 -7.69
N ARG A 275 -18.92 0.17 -8.25
CA ARG A 275 -20.32 -0.12 -7.93
C ARG A 275 -20.80 -1.28 -8.80
N PRO A 276 -21.18 -2.43 -8.23
CA PRO A 276 -21.75 -3.52 -9.01
C PRO A 276 -22.97 -3.08 -9.83
N SER A 277 -23.05 -3.55 -11.06
CA SER A 277 -24.13 -3.29 -12.01
C SER A 277 -24.08 -4.30 -13.15
N GLN A 278 -25.13 -5.11 -13.27
CA GLN A 278 -25.26 -6.10 -14.36
C GLN A 278 -25.25 -5.41 -15.73
N GLU A 279 -25.87 -4.23 -15.86
CA GLU A 279 -25.85 -3.46 -17.10
C GLU A 279 -24.42 -3.12 -17.54
N HIS A 280 -23.58 -2.67 -16.62
CA HIS A 280 -22.18 -2.34 -16.93
C HIS A 280 -21.37 -3.60 -17.25
N PHE A 281 -21.61 -4.71 -16.53
CA PHE A 281 -21.00 -6.00 -16.84
C PHE A 281 -21.32 -6.45 -18.27
N ASP A 282 -22.62 -6.49 -18.63
CA ASP A 282 -23.09 -6.95 -19.93
C ASP A 282 -22.57 -6.06 -21.06
N ALA A 283 -22.57 -4.73 -20.85
CA ALA A 283 -22.06 -3.79 -21.84
C ALA A 283 -20.54 -3.91 -22.06
N LEU A 284 -19.75 -4.05 -20.99
CA LEU A 284 -18.31 -4.27 -21.09
C LEU A 284 -17.99 -5.61 -21.75
N ALA A 285 -18.68 -6.69 -21.36
CA ALA A 285 -18.54 -7.99 -22.00
C ALA A 285 -18.96 -7.93 -23.49
N GLY A 286 -19.99 -7.16 -23.83
CA GLY A 286 -20.39 -6.91 -25.22
C GLY A 286 -19.29 -6.26 -26.06
N ILE A 287 -18.58 -5.27 -25.50
CA ILE A 287 -17.44 -4.63 -26.18
C ILE A 287 -16.28 -5.61 -26.38
N VAL A 288 -15.98 -6.44 -25.36
CA VAL A 288 -14.95 -7.49 -25.50
C VAL A 288 -15.34 -8.50 -26.58
N ARG A 289 -16.60 -8.93 -26.60
CA ARG A 289 -17.15 -9.86 -27.60
C ARG A 289 -17.05 -9.30 -29.01
N GLN A 290 -17.44 -8.04 -29.22
CA GLN A 290 -17.28 -7.39 -30.51
C GLN A 290 -15.80 -7.33 -30.93
N GLY A 291 -14.90 -7.01 -29.98
CA GLY A 291 -13.47 -7.05 -30.22
C GLY A 291 -12.95 -5.98 -31.19
N ASP A 292 -13.68 -4.87 -31.41
CA ASP A 292 -13.28 -3.78 -32.32
C ASP A 292 -12.09 -2.97 -31.75
N PHE A 293 -10.91 -3.60 -31.74
CA PHE A 293 -9.63 -2.99 -31.36
C PHE A 293 -8.75 -2.86 -32.60
N ARG A 294 -8.58 -1.62 -33.07
CA ARG A 294 -7.93 -1.35 -34.35
C ARG A 294 -6.44 -1.07 -34.17
N GLU A 295 -5.60 -1.87 -34.82
CA GLU A 295 -4.17 -1.57 -34.93
C GLU A 295 -3.88 -0.54 -36.04
N PRO A 296 -2.84 0.30 -35.91
CA PRO A 296 -2.43 1.21 -36.96
C PRO A 296 -1.94 0.44 -38.19
N LYS A 297 -2.66 0.56 -39.31
CA LYS A 297 -2.15 0.16 -40.64
C LYS A 297 -1.22 1.22 -41.24
N THR A 298 -1.42 2.49 -40.89
CA THR A 298 -0.58 3.65 -41.24
C THR A 298 -0.61 4.68 -40.09
N LYS A 299 0.24 5.71 -40.13
CA LYS A 299 0.36 6.69 -39.03
C LYS A 299 -0.99 7.39 -38.72
N ARG A 300 -1.58 7.00 -37.58
CA ARG A 300 -2.37 7.81 -36.61
C ARG A 300 -3.89 7.97 -36.73
N LYS A 301 -4.62 7.44 -37.72
CA LYS A 301 -6.10 7.56 -37.71
C LYS A 301 -6.81 6.24 -37.45
N GLY A 302 -7.74 6.26 -36.48
CA GLY A 302 -8.68 5.16 -36.22
C GLY A 302 -8.10 3.96 -35.47
N VAL A 303 -7.18 4.17 -34.51
CA VAL A 303 -6.59 3.10 -33.68
C VAL A 303 -7.29 2.93 -32.34
N GLY A 304 -7.04 1.82 -31.65
CA GLY A 304 -7.61 1.53 -30.33
C GLY A 304 -9.07 1.09 -30.40
N TRP A 305 -9.74 1.11 -29.25
CA TRP A 305 -11.12 0.68 -29.11
C TRP A 305 -12.07 1.52 -29.95
N ALA A 306 -12.81 0.87 -30.85
CA ALA A 306 -13.70 1.48 -31.84
C ALA A 306 -13.07 2.60 -32.68
N GLY A 307 -11.74 2.59 -32.83
CA GLY A 307 -10.98 3.64 -33.52
C GLY A 307 -10.95 4.99 -32.81
N THR A 308 -11.20 5.04 -31.50
CA THR A 308 -11.25 6.28 -30.71
C THR A 308 -9.89 6.86 -30.31
N GLY A 309 -8.81 6.11 -30.54
CA GLY A 309 -7.47 6.41 -30.01
C GLY A 309 -7.23 5.85 -28.60
N ILE A 310 -8.26 5.37 -27.90
CA ILE A 310 -8.14 4.86 -26.53
C ILE A 310 -7.70 3.39 -26.53
N GLY A 311 -6.74 3.05 -25.68
CA GLY A 311 -6.21 1.69 -25.56
C GLY A 311 -4.98 1.40 -26.42
N TRP A 312 -4.43 2.38 -27.15
CA TRP A 312 -3.21 2.20 -27.94
C TRP A 312 -1.93 2.32 -27.10
N TYR A 313 -1.80 1.45 -26.11
CA TYR A 313 -0.66 1.34 -25.20
C TYR A 313 -0.52 -0.12 -24.72
N TRP A 314 0.58 -0.43 -24.04
CA TRP A 314 0.73 -1.74 -23.40
C TRP A 314 -0.45 -2.00 -22.45
N GLY A 315 -1.04 -3.20 -22.44
CA GLY A 315 -2.24 -3.47 -21.63
C GLY A 315 -3.53 -2.79 -22.11
N GLY A 316 -3.50 -1.85 -23.06
CA GLY A 316 -4.72 -1.17 -23.54
C GLY A 316 -5.69 -2.08 -24.31
N ARG A 317 -5.25 -3.28 -24.70
CA ARG A 317 -6.10 -4.35 -25.23
C ARG A 317 -6.90 -5.09 -24.15
N THR A 318 -6.68 -4.81 -22.87
CA THR A 318 -7.40 -5.42 -21.74
C THR A 318 -8.17 -4.34 -20.97
N ILE A 319 -8.50 -4.59 -19.69
CA ILE A 319 -9.22 -3.65 -18.81
C ILE A 319 -8.63 -2.22 -18.80
N GLN A 320 -7.31 -2.08 -18.92
CA GLN A 320 -6.64 -0.78 -18.86
C GLN A 320 -7.02 0.15 -20.01
N GLY A 321 -7.47 -0.41 -21.15
CA GLY A 321 -7.97 0.38 -22.28
C GLY A 321 -9.48 0.33 -22.48
N ILE A 322 -10.14 -0.80 -22.17
CA ILE A 322 -11.60 -0.89 -22.31
C ILE A 322 -12.32 -0.04 -21.26
N PHE A 323 -11.82 0.08 -20.03
CA PHE A 323 -12.43 0.96 -19.03
C PHE A 323 -12.38 2.44 -19.40
N PRO A 324 -11.24 3.04 -19.76
CA PRO A 324 -11.24 4.43 -20.21
C PRO A 324 -12.08 4.63 -21.47
N TYR A 325 -12.12 3.65 -22.40
CA TYR A 325 -13.00 3.72 -23.56
C TYR A 325 -14.47 3.75 -23.15
N TYR A 326 -14.91 2.78 -22.34
CA TYR A 326 -16.29 2.66 -21.91
C TYR A 326 -16.74 3.88 -21.10
N PHE A 327 -15.98 4.27 -20.07
CA PHE A 327 -16.39 5.33 -19.15
C PHE A 327 -16.12 6.75 -19.65
N SER A 328 -15.36 6.93 -20.73
CA SER A 328 -15.15 8.26 -21.33
C SER A 328 -15.91 8.47 -22.64
N VAL A 329 -16.29 7.40 -23.34
CA VAL A 329 -16.96 7.47 -24.65
C VAL A 329 -18.36 6.90 -24.62
N VAL A 330 -18.55 5.68 -24.10
CA VAL A 330 -19.84 4.97 -24.15
C VAL A 330 -20.78 5.41 -23.03
N ARG A 331 -20.25 5.55 -21.81
CA ARG A 331 -20.96 5.96 -20.59
C ARG A 331 -20.18 7.06 -19.86
N PRO A 332 -20.09 8.28 -20.42
CA PRO A 332 -19.44 9.40 -19.75
C PRO A 332 -20.20 9.84 -18.49
N GLY A 333 -19.48 10.44 -17.53
CA GLY A 333 -20.06 11.09 -16.35
C GLY A 333 -20.41 10.17 -15.18
N VAL A 334 -20.06 8.88 -15.24
CA VAL A 334 -20.26 7.92 -14.15
C VAL A 334 -18.94 7.39 -13.55
N SER A 335 -17.80 7.92 -13.97
CA SER A 335 -16.49 7.59 -13.43
C SER A 335 -15.85 8.81 -12.74
N LYS A 336 -14.96 8.54 -11.79
CA LYS A 336 -14.22 9.58 -11.07
C LYS A 336 -12.76 9.15 -10.88
N GLU A 337 -11.85 10.02 -11.28
CA GLU A 337 -10.43 9.86 -11.01
C GLU A 337 -10.13 10.15 -9.53
N LEU A 338 -9.28 9.33 -8.94
CA LEU A 338 -8.67 9.54 -7.62
C LEU A 338 -7.20 9.96 -7.79
N ASP A 339 -6.65 10.58 -6.75
CA ASP A 339 -5.23 10.92 -6.71
C ASP A 339 -4.37 9.64 -6.80
N PRO A 340 -3.55 9.47 -7.87
CA PRO A 340 -2.71 8.29 -8.05
C PRO A 340 -1.64 8.18 -6.97
N CYS A 341 -1.11 9.28 -6.43
CA CYS A 341 -0.07 9.25 -5.40
C CYS A 341 -0.60 8.85 -4.02
N VAL A 342 -1.92 8.93 -3.81
CA VAL A 342 -2.58 8.55 -2.55
C VAL A 342 -3.17 7.15 -2.64
N TYR A 343 -3.98 6.87 -3.67
CA TYR A 343 -4.80 5.66 -3.73
C TYR A 343 -4.22 4.54 -4.59
N ASN A 344 -3.18 4.82 -5.37
CA ASN A 344 -2.54 3.82 -6.20
C ASN A 344 -1.07 4.14 -6.48
N ASN A 345 -0.34 4.45 -5.40
CA ASN A 345 1.01 5.00 -5.54
C ASN A 345 1.96 3.95 -6.13
N MET A 346 2.39 4.18 -7.37
CA MET A 346 3.37 3.34 -8.06
C MET A 346 4.80 3.87 -7.95
N VAL A 347 5.01 5.06 -7.37
CA VAL A 347 6.32 5.74 -7.27
C VAL A 347 6.93 6.01 -8.66
N ASP A 348 6.06 6.24 -9.66
CA ASP A 348 6.41 6.34 -11.08
C ASP A 348 6.69 7.77 -11.57
N ASN A 349 6.47 8.77 -10.72
CA ASN A 349 6.74 10.16 -11.00
C ASN A 349 7.21 10.91 -9.74
N GLU A 350 7.81 12.09 -9.93
CA GLU A 350 8.43 12.89 -8.87
C GLU A 350 7.47 13.28 -7.74
N ALA A 351 6.22 13.64 -8.07
CA ALA A 351 5.22 13.96 -7.07
C ALA A 351 4.89 12.74 -6.19
N CYS A 352 4.69 11.58 -6.82
CA CYS A 352 4.43 10.33 -6.08
C CYS A 352 5.66 9.79 -5.33
N GLN A 353 6.88 10.21 -5.67
CA GLN A 353 8.12 9.81 -4.99
C GLN A 353 8.36 10.57 -3.69
N THR A 354 7.85 11.80 -3.59
CA THR A 354 8.15 12.73 -2.50
C THR A 354 7.04 12.81 -1.44
N ILE A 355 5.88 12.23 -1.72
CA ILE A 355 4.78 12.14 -0.73
C ILE A 355 5.21 11.31 0.48
N ALA A 356 4.79 11.72 1.68
CA ALA A 356 5.05 10.97 2.89
C ALA A 356 4.32 9.62 2.85
N ALA A 357 4.98 8.54 3.31
CA ALA A 357 4.35 7.22 3.35
C ALA A 357 3.05 7.19 4.17
N ALA A 358 2.90 8.07 5.17
CA ALA A 358 1.68 8.19 5.97
C ALA A 358 0.47 8.76 5.20
N GLU A 359 0.70 9.45 4.08
CA GLU A 359 -0.37 9.99 3.24
C GLU A 359 -0.84 8.97 2.19
N VAL A 360 -0.03 7.96 1.89
CA VAL A 360 -0.39 6.88 0.97
C VAL A 360 -1.46 6.00 1.62
N ARG A 361 -2.57 5.79 0.92
CA ARG A 361 -3.67 4.90 1.32
C ARG A 361 -3.57 3.53 0.68
N ASN A 362 -3.08 3.45 -0.55
CA ASN A 362 -2.72 2.20 -1.20
C ASN A 362 -1.54 2.42 -2.16
N CYS A 363 -0.59 1.49 -2.15
CA CYS A 363 0.52 1.47 -3.10
C CYS A 363 0.49 0.23 -3.98
N HIS A 364 1.08 0.33 -5.17
CA HIS A 364 1.18 -0.75 -6.14
C HIS A 364 2.64 -0.95 -6.56
N PHE A 365 3.20 -2.14 -6.29
CA PHE A 365 4.63 -2.44 -6.42
C PHE A 365 5.11 -2.66 -7.88
N THR A 366 4.71 -1.78 -8.79
CA THR A 366 5.12 -1.75 -10.19
C THR A 366 6.57 -1.26 -10.33
N VAL A 367 6.87 -0.03 -9.90
CA VAL A 367 8.24 0.54 -9.98
C VAL A 367 9.14 0.01 -8.87
N CYS A 368 8.66 0.04 -7.62
CA CYS A 368 9.40 -0.42 -6.44
C CYS A 368 9.80 -1.91 -6.46
N GLN A 369 9.33 -2.66 -7.46
CA GLN A 369 9.41 -4.12 -7.58
C GLN A 369 8.66 -4.86 -6.46
N LYS A 370 8.14 -6.02 -6.84
CA LYS A 370 7.45 -6.96 -5.96
C LYS A 370 8.30 -7.30 -4.71
N PRO A 371 7.76 -7.15 -3.48
CA PRO A 371 8.50 -7.41 -2.24
C PRO A 371 9.08 -8.82 -2.16
N TRP A 372 8.33 -9.83 -2.62
CA TRP A 372 8.76 -11.23 -2.63
C TRP A 372 9.88 -11.56 -3.62
N LYS A 373 10.33 -10.61 -4.44
CA LYS A 373 11.58 -10.77 -5.21
C LYS A 373 12.82 -10.54 -4.36
N CYS A 374 12.68 -10.03 -3.12
CA CYS A 374 13.78 -9.69 -2.20
C CYS A 374 14.87 -8.77 -2.77
N ARG A 375 14.58 -8.06 -3.88
CA ARG A 375 15.56 -7.21 -4.59
C ARG A 375 15.85 -5.89 -3.89
N ALA A 376 15.14 -5.56 -2.83
CA ALA A 376 15.29 -4.29 -2.11
C ALA A 376 16.67 -4.09 -1.46
N ALA A 377 17.58 -5.07 -1.54
CA ALA A 377 18.98 -4.90 -1.14
C ALA A 377 19.73 -3.95 -2.11
N ARG A 378 19.28 -3.84 -3.38
CA ARG A 378 19.86 -2.89 -4.34
C ARG A 378 19.47 -1.44 -4.05
N TRP A 379 18.29 -1.20 -3.46
CA TRP A 379 17.78 0.14 -3.14
C TRP A 379 18.27 0.71 -1.81
N ARG A 380 19.14 -0.03 -1.09
CA ARG A 380 19.61 0.36 0.25
C ARG A 380 20.38 1.68 0.29
N TYR A 381 20.89 2.15 -0.85
CA TYR A 381 21.83 3.28 -0.89
C TYR A 381 21.39 4.47 -1.74
N ASP A 382 20.23 4.38 -2.39
CA ASP A 382 19.77 5.45 -3.26
C ASP A 382 18.73 6.32 -2.56
N ALA A 383 19.06 7.60 -2.35
CA ALA A 383 18.14 8.55 -1.74
C ALA A 383 16.83 8.69 -2.54
N GLU A 384 16.88 8.49 -3.86
CA GLU A 384 15.73 8.60 -4.77
C GLU A 384 14.65 7.53 -4.52
N HIS A 385 14.99 6.45 -3.79
CA HIS A 385 14.09 5.32 -3.53
C HIS A 385 13.63 5.25 -2.06
N GLN A 386 13.62 6.38 -1.34
CA GLN A 386 13.21 6.41 0.07
C GLN A 386 11.79 5.88 0.28
N LEU A 387 10.80 6.38 -0.46
CA LEU A 387 9.42 5.92 -0.32
C LEU A 387 9.30 4.43 -0.60
N CYS A 388 9.90 3.89 -1.67
CA CYS A 388 9.89 2.45 -1.93
C CYS A 388 10.43 1.62 -0.76
N ARG A 389 11.47 2.09 -0.04
CA ARG A 389 11.97 1.38 1.16
C ARG A 389 10.94 1.38 2.27
N GLU A 390 10.30 2.51 2.53
CA GLU A 390 9.26 2.63 3.56
C GLU A 390 8.06 1.73 3.25
N LEU A 391 7.59 1.73 1.99
CA LEU A 391 6.52 0.86 1.51
C LEU A 391 6.87 -0.63 1.66
N HIS A 392 8.10 -1.03 1.29
CA HIS A 392 8.57 -2.42 1.46
C HIS A 392 8.64 -2.82 2.93
N ASN A 393 9.13 -1.94 3.81
CA ASN A 393 9.18 -2.23 5.25
C ASN A 393 7.77 -2.48 5.80
N LYS A 394 6.80 -1.61 5.47
CA LYS A 394 5.40 -1.79 5.88
C LYS A 394 4.79 -3.09 5.35
N TRP A 395 5.14 -3.48 4.13
CA TRP A 395 4.72 -4.76 3.55
C TRP A 395 5.28 -5.96 4.33
N PHE A 396 6.58 -5.94 4.68
CA PHE A 396 7.18 -7.03 5.46
C PHE A 396 6.65 -7.08 6.90
N ASP A 397 6.37 -5.94 7.53
CA ASP A 397 5.73 -5.88 8.85
C ASP A 397 4.35 -6.56 8.79
N ALA A 398 3.53 -6.19 7.81
CA ALA A 398 2.21 -6.82 7.60
C ALA A 398 2.32 -8.31 7.23
N ARG A 399 3.41 -8.75 6.59
CA ARG A 399 3.66 -10.18 6.35
C ARG A 399 3.92 -10.95 7.64
N ALA A 400 4.71 -10.40 8.55
CA ALA A 400 4.95 -11.04 9.85
C ALA A 400 3.63 -11.12 10.65
N GLU A 401 2.85 -10.06 10.65
CA GLU A 401 1.53 -10.03 11.30
C GLU A 401 0.54 -11.01 10.65
N ALA A 402 0.53 -11.13 9.32
CA ALA A 402 -0.32 -12.09 8.61
C ALA A 402 0.00 -13.53 9.01
N ALA A 403 1.28 -13.86 9.23
CA ALA A 403 1.68 -15.18 9.69
C ALA A 403 1.07 -15.52 11.06
N ILE A 404 1.02 -14.54 11.97
CA ILE A 404 0.41 -14.67 13.30
C ILE A 404 -1.12 -14.75 13.17
N SER A 405 -1.75 -13.79 12.47
CA SER A 405 -3.21 -13.67 12.40
C SER A 405 -3.88 -14.85 11.69
N LEU A 406 -3.14 -15.50 10.79
CA LEU A 406 -3.56 -16.70 10.07
C LEU A 406 -3.15 -18.00 10.79
N GLN A 407 -2.54 -17.92 11.97
CA GLN A 407 -2.10 -19.06 12.78
C GLN A 407 -1.15 -19.99 12.00
N LEU A 408 -0.26 -19.41 11.20
CA LEU A 408 0.77 -20.16 10.46
C LEU A 408 2.01 -20.41 11.33
N VAL A 409 2.22 -19.54 12.32
CA VAL A 409 3.31 -19.59 13.31
C VAL A 409 2.74 -19.29 14.70
N ASP A 410 3.41 -19.76 15.76
CA ASP A 410 3.01 -19.40 17.12
C ASP A 410 3.41 -17.95 17.44
N HIS A 411 2.60 -17.28 18.25
CA HIS A 411 2.86 -15.91 18.67
C HIS A 411 4.24 -15.75 19.36
N ASP A 412 4.62 -16.75 20.16
CA ASP A 412 5.89 -16.76 20.89
C ASP A 412 7.11 -16.89 19.96
N ASP A 413 6.98 -17.63 18.86
CA ASP A 413 8.03 -17.74 17.85
C ASP A 413 8.31 -16.39 17.21
N VAL A 414 7.26 -15.63 16.87
CA VAL A 414 7.41 -14.30 16.25
C VAL A 414 7.99 -13.27 17.22
N GLN A 415 7.58 -13.30 18.49
CA GLN A 415 8.19 -12.45 19.54
C GLN A 415 9.68 -12.74 19.69
N SER A 416 10.08 -14.03 19.66
CA SER A 416 11.50 -14.42 19.71
C SER A 416 12.28 -13.93 18.49
N TRP A 417 11.64 -13.85 17.32
CA TRP A 417 12.23 -13.36 16.08
C TRP A 417 12.34 -11.84 16.04
N ALA A 418 11.34 -11.11 16.53
CA ALA A 418 11.31 -9.65 16.52
C ALA A 418 12.51 -9.03 17.26
N GLY A 419 13.07 -9.74 18.25
CA GLY A 419 14.28 -9.32 18.96
C GLY A 419 15.61 -9.58 18.23
N THR A 420 15.62 -10.42 17.19
CA THR A 420 16.87 -10.90 16.55
C THR A 420 16.93 -10.68 15.03
N ARG A 421 15.79 -10.55 14.36
CA ARG A 421 15.66 -10.40 12.91
C ARG A 421 14.55 -9.42 12.57
N THR A 422 14.81 -8.56 11.59
CA THR A 422 13.76 -7.74 10.95
C THR A 422 12.74 -8.65 10.26
N ALA A 423 11.48 -8.21 10.15
CA ALA A 423 10.43 -8.96 9.44
C ALA A 423 10.86 -9.34 8.00
N ARG A 424 11.66 -8.48 7.37
CA ARG A 424 12.27 -8.75 6.07
C ARG A 424 13.27 -9.92 6.09
N GLN A 425 14.09 -10.07 7.12
CA GLN A 425 15.04 -11.18 7.24
C GLN A 425 14.34 -12.54 7.43
N LEU A 426 13.07 -12.55 7.84
CA LEU A 426 12.26 -13.77 7.89
C LEU A 426 11.78 -14.20 6.50
N ALA A 427 11.50 -13.25 5.62
CA ALA A 427 11.00 -13.52 4.26
C ALA A 427 12.13 -13.61 3.22
N CYS A 428 13.26 -12.95 3.47
CA CYS A 428 14.38 -12.85 2.55
C CYS A 428 15.66 -13.33 3.23
N THR A 429 16.20 -14.43 2.74
CA THR A 429 17.51 -14.94 3.17
C THR A 429 18.65 -13.98 2.80
N GLU A 430 19.82 -14.14 3.41
CA GLU A 430 21.01 -13.34 3.07
C GLU A 430 21.44 -13.47 1.60
N LYS A 431 21.17 -14.63 0.99
CA LYS A 431 21.41 -14.90 -0.43
C LYS A 431 20.35 -14.27 -1.35
N GLY A 432 19.37 -13.58 -0.78
CA GLY A 432 18.25 -12.97 -1.51
C GLY A 432 17.17 -13.96 -1.95
N ASN A 433 17.21 -15.22 -1.49
CA ASN A 433 16.12 -16.17 -1.73
C ASN A 433 14.92 -15.81 -0.86
N TYR A 434 13.74 -15.96 -1.46
CA TYR A 434 12.45 -15.74 -0.81
C TYR A 434 11.95 -16.99 -0.10
N VAL A 435 11.38 -16.82 1.09
CA VAL A 435 10.65 -17.86 1.83
C VAL A 435 9.16 -17.53 1.77
N PRO A 436 8.32 -18.35 1.11
CA PRO A 436 6.88 -18.15 1.05
C PRO A 436 6.20 -18.23 2.43
N LEU A 437 5.11 -17.48 2.62
CA LEU A 437 4.36 -17.35 3.87
C LEU A 437 3.80 -18.69 4.35
N LEU A 438 3.27 -19.50 3.42
CA LEU A 438 2.72 -20.82 3.73
C LEU A 438 3.80 -21.90 3.92
N GLU A 439 5.05 -21.60 3.58
CA GLU A 439 6.23 -22.46 3.83
C GLU A 439 6.95 -22.08 5.13
N VAL A 440 6.53 -21.00 5.80
CA VAL A 440 6.96 -20.72 7.17
C VAL A 440 6.26 -21.72 8.09
N THR A 441 6.73 -22.96 8.09
CA THR A 441 6.33 -23.99 9.06
C THR A 441 7.33 -23.98 10.22
N ARG A 442 6.81 -24.28 11.42
CA ARG A 442 7.56 -24.43 12.68
C ARG A 442 8.90 -25.14 12.53
#